data_AF-A0AA50E0I5-F1
#
_entry.id   AF-A0AA50E0I5-F1
#
_cell.length_a   1.000
_cell.length_b   1.000
_cell.length_c   1.000
_cell.angle_alpha   90.00
_cell.angle_beta   90.00
_cell.angle_gamma   90.00
#
_symmetry.space_group_name_H-M   'P 1'
#
loop_
_entity.id
_entity.type
_entity.pdbx_description
1 polymer ?
#
loop_
_entity_poly.entity_id
_entity_poly.type
_entity_poly.pdbx_seq_one_letter_code
_entity_poly.pdbx_strand_id
1 'polypeptide(L)' 'MMRGNTLSVVVANRHHEELSNLGEIEPIYFSEKRYAAGILDGLAHYRFFELLDPV' A
#
# COMPACT_ATOMS: atom_id res chain seq x y z
N MET A 1 -4.06 9.69 -5.70
CA MET A 1 -4.67 10.01 -4.38
C MET A 1 -3.88 9.24 -3.33
N MET A 2 -3.05 9.92 -2.55
CA MET A 2 -2.21 9.32 -1.48
C MET A 2 -2.20 10.21 -0.21
N ARG A 3 -3.19 11.11 -0.08
CA ARG A 3 -3.36 12.07 1.02
C ARG A 3 -4.83 12.05 1.45
N GLY A 4 -5.09 12.19 2.74
CA GLY A 4 -6.40 12.03 3.39
C GLY A 4 -6.65 10.60 3.86
N ASN A 5 -7.86 10.30 4.33
CA ASN A 5 -8.25 9.04 4.98
C ASN A 5 -8.25 7.76 4.08
N THR A 6 -7.45 7.72 3.01
CA THR A 6 -7.34 6.61 2.07
C THR A 6 -6.16 5.70 2.42
N LEU A 7 -6.41 4.40 2.53
CA LEU A 7 -5.38 3.38 2.70
C LEU A 7 -4.54 3.27 1.40
N SER A 8 -3.23 3.39 1.53
CA SER A 8 -2.32 3.56 0.38
C SER A 8 -1.15 2.60 0.43
N VAL A 9 -0.85 1.93 -0.70
CA VAL A 9 0.34 1.06 -0.83
C VAL A 9 1.31 1.58 -1.89
N VAL A 10 2.60 1.54 -1.55
CA VAL A 10 3.74 1.82 -2.42
C VAL A 10 4.43 0.52 -2.78
N VAL A 11 4.31 0.08 -4.04
CA VAL A 11 4.93 -1.16 -4.53
C VAL A 11 6.41 -0.93 -4.88
N ALA A 12 7.26 -1.96 -4.77
CA ALA A 12 8.72 -1.91 -4.94
C ALA A 12 9.23 -1.65 -6.37
N ASN A 13 8.42 -1.01 -7.21
CA ASN A 13 8.79 -0.68 -8.59
C ASN A 13 9.29 0.76 -8.75
N ARG A 14 9.71 1.39 -7.65
CA ARG A 14 10.08 2.81 -7.59
C ARG A 14 11.57 2.94 -7.32
N HIS A 15 12.24 3.80 -8.08
CA HIS A 15 13.55 4.30 -7.71
C HIS A 15 13.36 5.19 -6.46
N HIS A 16 14.23 5.01 -5.48
CA HIS A 16 14.05 5.32 -4.06
C HIS A 16 13.79 6.81 -3.70
N GLU A 17 13.76 7.73 -4.67
CA GLU A 17 13.90 9.18 -4.41
C GLU A 17 12.58 9.98 -4.39
N GLU A 18 11.53 9.57 -5.12
CA GLU A 18 10.38 10.46 -5.36
C GLU A 18 9.32 10.52 -4.23
N LEU A 19 9.38 9.64 -3.23
CA LEU A 19 8.30 9.48 -2.25
C LEU A 19 8.75 9.45 -0.78
N SER A 20 10.04 9.57 -0.52
CA SER A 20 10.61 9.61 0.83
C SER A 20 10.10 10.79 1.66
N ASN A 21 9.59 11.84 0.98
CA ASN A 21 9.00 13.03 1.59
C ASN A 21 7.49 12.90 1.90
N LEU A 22 6.85 11.77 1.62
CA LEU A 22 5.42 11.56 1.95
C LEU A 22 5.17 11.11 3.40
N GLY A 23 6.23 10.99 4.21
CA GLY A 23 6.20 10.37 5.54
C GLY A 23 5.47 11.14 6.65
N GLU A 24 4.90 12.31 6.39
CA GLU A 24 4.36 13.16 7.47
C GLU A 24 2.83 13.12 7.65
N ILE A 25 2.05 12.52 6.74
CA ILE A 25 0.60 12.79 6.72
C ILE A 25 -0.31 11.57 6.99
N GLU A 26 0.08 10.32 6.71
CA GLU A 26 -0.77 9.14 6.99
C GLU A 26 0.03 7.83 6.90
N PRO A 27 -0.47 6.69 7.45
CA PRO A 27 0.22 5.40 7.37
C PRO A 27 0.17 4.84 5.96
N ILE A 28 1.13 5.24 5.13
CA ILE A 28 1.40 4.66 3.83
C ILE A 28 2.17 3.34 4.04
N TYR A 29 1.65 2.25 3.50
CA TYR A 29 2.33 0.96 3.51
C TYR A 29 3.32 0.86 2.33
N PHE A 30 4.57 0.48 2.60
CA PHE A 30 5.59 0.25 1.59
C PHE A 30 5.81 -1.25 1.41
N SER A 31 5.32 -1.79 0.29
CA SER A 31 5.47 -3.21 -0.08
C SER A 31 6.80 -3.46 -0.76
N GLU A 32 7.46 -4.57 -0.39
CA GLU A 32 8.66 -5.08 -1.06
C GLU A 32 8.36 -5.78 -2.39
N LYS A 33 7.07 -6.00 -2.70
CA LYS A 33 6.64 -6.68 -3.94
C LYS A 33 6.45 -5.67 -5.07
N ARG A 34 6.79 -6.10 -6.30
CA ARG A 34 6.71 -5.25 -7.51
C ARG A 34 5.36 -5.40 -8.21
N TYR A 35 4.93 -4.34 -8.89
CA TYR A 35 3.74 -4.33 -9.75
C TYR A 35 2.48 -4.84 -9.01
N ALA A 36 1.66 -5.67 -9.66
CA ALA A 36 0.42 -6.23 -9.11
C ALA A 36 0.63 -7.01 -7.80
N ALA A 37 1.79 -7.66 -7.62
CA ALA A 37 2.07 -8.39 -6.39
C ALA A 37 2.11 -7.45 -5.16
N GLY A 38 2.59 -6.22 -5.32
CA GLY A 38 2.55 -5.23 -4.22
C GLY A 38 1.16 -4.67 -3.95
N ILE A 39 0.25 -4.72 -4.92
CA ILE A 39 -1.15 -4.36 -4.69
C ILE A 39 -1.81 -5.41 -3.80
N LEU A 40 -1.62 -6.69 -4.12
CA LEU A 40 -2.13 -7.81 -3.31
C LEU A 40 -1.56 -7.78 -1.88
N ASP A 41 -0.28 -7.45 -1.76
CA ASP A 41 0.40 -7.28 -0.47
C ASP A 41 -0.23 -6.15 0.36
N GLY A 42 -0.53 -5.01 -0.27
CA GLY A 42 -1.27 -3.92 0.39
C GLY A 42 -2.69 -4.31 0.81
N LEU A 43 -3.41 -5.05 -0.03
CA LEU A 43 -4.75 -5.55 0.32
C LEU A 43 -4.69 -6.49 1.54
N ALA A 44 -3.68 -7.35 1.61
CA ALA A 44 -3.43 -8.22 2.76
C ALA A 44 -3.08 -7.42 4.01
N HIS A 45 -2.16 -6.44 3.90
CA HIS A 45 -1.77 -5.57 5.01
C HIS A 45 -2.97 -4.85 5.64
N TYR A 46 -3.89 -4.36 4.81
CA TYR A 46 -5.12 -3.71 5.26
C TYR A 46 -6.28 -4.67 5.54
N ARG A 47 -6.05 -5.98 5.52
CA ARG A 47 -7.00 -7.05 5.86
C ARG A 47 -8.27 -7.07 5.00
N PHE A 48 -8.19 -6.61 3.75
CA PHE A 48 -9.33 -6.69 2.83
C PHE A 48 -9.78 -8.13 2.58
N PHE A 49 -8.87 -9.09 2.64
CA PHE A 49 -9.21 -10.51 2.44
C PHE A 49 -10.00 -11.11 3.61
N GLU A 50 -9.98 -10.51 4.80
CA GLU A 50 -10.80 -10.95 5.94
C GLU A 50 -12.27 -10.52 5.78
N LEU A 51 -12.56 -9.58 4.87
CA LEU A 51 -13.93 -9.17 4.52
C LEU A 51 -14.58 -10.11 3.51
N LEU A 52 -13.83 -11.07 2.98
CA LEU A 52 -14.35 -12.11 2.12
C LEU A 52 -14.91 -13.20 3.02
N ASP A 53 -16.15 -13.04 3.49
CA ASP A 53 -16.86 -14.09 4.21
C ASP A 53 -16.89 -15.38 3.35
N PRO A 54 -16.57 -16.56 3.93
CA PRO A 54 -16.88 -17.83 3.29
C PRO A 54 -18.40 -18.06 3.44
N VAL A 55 -19.13 -17.93 2.33
CA VAL A 55 -20.50 -18.45 2.19
C VAL A 55 -20.48 -19.96 2.24
#